data_AF-A0A1Z9ANA6-F1
#
_entry.id   AF-A0A1Z9ANA6-F1
#
_cell.length_a   1.000
_cell.length_b   1.000
_cell.length_c   1.000
_cell.angle_alpha   90.00
_cell.angle_beta   90.00
_cell.angle_gamma   90.00
#
_symmetry.space_group_name_H-M   'P 1'
#
loop_
_entity.id
_entity.type
_entity.pdbx_description
1 polymer ?
#
loop_
_entity_poly.entity_id
_entity_poly.type
_entity_poly.pdbx_seq_one_letter_code
_entity_poly.pdbx_strand_id
1 'polypeptide(L)'
;MDLAAIIIFLSIVAFAAVTQTVTGFAMGLIIVALSTALGIMTILEVTAIISIISLVNIVLVLRGSVARINKSLLGLIALGLVPGLMLGFIWLDEFAGVWQAGLKMLLGIMVMTAGLSMMLRPAAWPRPSGGAVTVATGFLGGVFGGLYSAAGAPIAYLTYRQPLEIQVIRSTLLAVFFLSTSLRAGIGTVYGHFTETVLLQTVLALPLVMAISIALKPALQRLPEAWVRRWVFLVLQTVGLWLIIQPLL
;
A
#
# COMPACT_ATOMS: atom_id res chain seq x y z
N MET A 1 -17.31 2.86 16.18
CA MET A 1 -17.44 1.47 15.69
C MET A 1 -18.00 0.61 16.80
N ASP A 2 -18.81 -0.39 16.47
CA ASP A 2 -19.18 -1.42 17.45
C ASP A 2 -17.97 -2.34 17.73
N LEU A 3 -18.06 -3.16 18.79
CA LEU A 3 -16.99 -4.06 19.19
C LEU A 3 -16.68 -5.10 18.09
N ALA A 4 -17.71 -5.59 17.40
CA ALA A 4 -17.57 -6.56 16.31
C ALA A 4 -16.74 -5.99 15.15
N ALA A 5 -17.02 -4.78 14.69
CA ALA A 5 -16.29 -4.15 13.59
C ALA A 5 -14.84 -3.83 13.98
N ILE A 6 -14.57 -3.49 15.25
CA ILE A 6 -13.19 -3.31 15.75
C ILE A 6 -12.41 -4.63 15.67
N ILE A 7 -13.01 -5.73 16.13
CA ILE A 7 -12.38 -7.05 16.07
C ILE A 7 -12.09 -7.46 14.62
N ILE A 8 -13.06 -7.25 13.72
CA ILE A 8 -12.87 -7.54 12.29
C ILE A 8 -11.75 -6.68 11.70
N PHE A 9 -11.76 -5.37 11.98
CA PHE A 9 -10.72 -4.46 11.50
C PHE A 9 -9.32 -4.86 12.01
N LEU A 10 -9.17 -5.14 13.30
CA LEU A 10 -7.88 -5.58 13.86
C LEU A 10 -7.44 -6.93 13.28
N SER A 11 -8.38 -7.83 12.97
CA SER A 11 -8.08 -9.09 12.30
C SER A 11 -7.55 -8.88 10.87
N ILE A 12 -8.15 -7.94 10.12
CA ILE A 12 -7.67 -7.52 8.79
C ILE A 12 -6.26 -6.92 8.90
N VAL A 13 -6.05 -6.02 9.86
CA VAL A 13 -4.75 -5.40 10.12
C VAL A 13 -3.70 -6.46 10.47
N ALA A 14 -4.03 -7.43 11.32
CA ALA A 14 -3.13 -8.53 11.68
C ALA A 14 -2.78 -9.38 10.46
N PHE A 15 -3.77 -9.79 9.65
CA PHE A 15 -3.56 -10.56 8.43
C PHE A 15 -2.67 -9.80 7.43
N ALA A 16 -2.92 -8.49 7.26
CA ALA A 16 -2.13 -7.62 6.40
C ALA A 16 -0.69 -7.45 6.90
N ALA A 17 -0.48 -7.33 8.22
CA ALA A 17 0.84 -7.24 8.83
C ALA A 17 1.64 -8.54 8.67
N VAL A 18 1.01 -9.69 8.89
CA VAL A 18 1.61 -11.01 8.63
C VAL A 18 2.03 -11.11 7.17
N THR A 19 1.12 -10.77 6.27
CA THR A 19 1.38 -10.81 4.83
C THR A 19 2.56 -9.94 4.45
N GLN A 20 2.57 -8.66 4.86
CA GLN A 20 3.66 -7.74 4.54
C GLN A 20 4.99 -8.18 5.16
N THR A 21 4.98 -8.78 6.34
CA THR A 21 6.21 -9.27 6.97
C THR A 21 6.84 -10.42 6.16
N VAL A 22 6.02 -11.26 5.53
CA VAL A 22 6.50 -12.37 4.69
C VAL A 22 6.85 -11.92 3.26
N THR A 23 5.97 -11.15 2.61
CA THR A 23 6.12 -10.78 1.19
C THR A 23 6.89 -9.48 0.98
N GLY A 24 6.99 -8.63 2.00
CA GLY A 24 7.62 -7.31 1.96
C GLY A 24 6.73 -6.18 1.44
N PHE A 25 5.49 -6.46 1.01
CA PHE A 25 4.56 -5.46 0.46
C PHE A 25 3.09 -5.87 0.70
N ALA A 26 2.15 -5.03 0.26
CA ALA A 26 0.69 -5.26 0.28
C ALA A 26 -0.11 -4.94 1.55
N MET A 27 0.50 -4.55 2.68
CA MET A 27 -0.28 -4.20 3.90
C MET A 27 -1.39 -3.17 3.61
N GLY A 28 -1.02 -2.01 3.06
CA GLY A 28 -1.99 -0.94 2.81
C GLY A 28 -3.11 -1.40 1.87
N LEU A 29 -2.74 -2.07 0.78
CA LEU A 29 -3.72 -2.55 -0.20
C LEU A 29 -4.71 -3.56 0.41
N ILE A 30 -4.22 -4.51 1.22
CA ILE A 30 -5.06 -5.53 1.88
C ILE A 30 -6.04 -4.87 2.86
N ILE A 31 -5.55 -3.95 3.69
CA ILE A 31 -6.39 -3.29 4.70
C ILE A 31 -7.45 -2.42 4.02
N VAL A 32 -7.10 -1.62 3.01
CA VAL A 32 -8.08 -0.82 2.24
C VAL A 32 -9.10 -1.72 1.57
N ALA A 33 -8.66 -2.75 0.85
CA ALA A 33 -9.55 -3.62 0.08
C ALA A 33 -10.56 -4.35 0.97
N LEU A 34 -10.09 -5.05 2.01
CA LEU A 34 -10.97 -5.81 2.90
C LEU A 34 -11.90 -4.92 3.72
N SER A 35 -11.37 -3.82 4.27
CA SER A 35 -12.20 -2.91 5.10
C SER A 35 -13.28 -2.23 4.26
N THR A 36 -12.97 -1.86 3.01
CA THR A 36 -13.93 -1.27 2.07
C THR A 36 -14.96 -2.31 1.61
N ALA A 37 -14.53 -3.53 1.29
CA ALA A 37 -15.39 -4.61 0.82
C ALA A 37 -16.44 -5.04 1.87
N LEU A 38 -16.03 -5.05 3.14
CA LEU A 38 -16.90 -5.36 4.27
C LEU A 38 -17.72 -4.15 4.75
N GLY A 39 -17.51 -2.97 4.17
CA GLY A 39 -18.24 -1.75 4.54
C GLY A 39 -17.98 -1.26 5.96
N ILE A 40 -16.84 -1.63 6.54
CA ILE A 40 -16.50 -1.33 7.95
C ILE A 40 -16.18 0.15 8.14
N MET A 41 -15.51 0.73 7.16
CA MET A 41 -15.06 2.12 7.13
C MET A 41 -15.03 2.62 5.69
N THR A 42 -15.08 3.94 5.52
CA THR A 42 -14.92 4.57 4.21
C THR A 42 -13.48 4.43 3.71
N ILE A 43 -13.29 4.51 2.39
CA ILE A 43 -11.95 4.48 1.78
C ILE A 43 -11.09 5.62 2.38
N LEU A 44 -11.70 6.79 2.63
CA LEU A 44 -11.03 7.95 3.21
C LEU A 44 -10.45 7.63 4.60
N GLU A 45 -11.27 7.13 5.52
CA GLU A 45 -10.86 6.78 6.88
C GLU A 45 -9.77 5.70 6.88
N VAL A 46 -9.98 4.61 6.14
CA VAL A 46 -9.04 3.48 6.13
C VAL A 46 -7.68 3.90 5.57
N THR A 47 -7.67 4.70 4.51
CA THR A 47 -6.43 5.18 3.91
C THR A 47 -5.71 6.19 4.79
N ALA A 48 -6.41 6.99 5.59
CA ALA A 48 -5.80 7.86 6.60
C ALA A 48 -5.10 7.04 7.69
N ILE A 49 -5.78 6.05 8.27
CA ILE A 49 -5.22 5.14 9.28
C ILE A 49 -3.95 4.46 8.76
N ILE A 50 -4.03 3.87 7.56
CA ILE A 50 -2.92 3.15 6.95
C ILE A 50 -1.73 4.07 6.67
N SER A 51 -1.98 5.34 6.37
CA SER A 51 -0.89 6.28 6.11
C SER A 51 -0.03 6.48 7.37
N ILE A 52 -0.65 6.60 8.56
CA ILE A 52 0.11 6.69 9.81
C ILE A 52 0.81 5.36 10.12
N ILE A 53 0.07 4.25 10.07
CA ILE A 53 0.61 2.91 10.39
C ILE A 53 1.80 2.58 9.49
N SER A 54 1.66 2.80 8.18
CA SER A 54 2.71 2.52 7.20
C SER A 54 3.90 3.43 7.42
N LEU A 55 3.69 4.72 7.74
CA LEU A 55 4.78 5.65 8.01
C LEU A 55 5.63 5.18 9.19
N VAL A 56 4.98 4.80 10.29
CA VAL A 56 5.68 4.30 11.49
C VAL A 56 6.44 3.00 11.17
N ASN A 57 5.81 2.06 10.48
CA ASN A 57 6.46 0.82 10.08
C ASN A 57 7.68 1.07 9.17
N ILE A 58 7.53 1.95 8.18
CA ILE A 58 8.61 2.29 7.24
C ILE A 58 9.78 2.96 7.96
N VAL A 59 9.52 3.90 8.88
CA VAL A 59 10.58 4.57 9.65
C VAL A 59 11.40 3.55 10.46
N LEU A 60 10.74 2.57 11.08
CA LEU A 60 11.42 1.52 11.83
C LEU A 60 12.33 0.67 10.94
N VAL A 61 11.87 0.32 9.73
CA VAL A 61 12.64 -0.53 8.80
C VAL A 61 13.73 0.26 8.06
N LEU A 62 13.46 1.51 7.67
CA LEU A 62 14.32 2.29 6.79
C LEU A 62 15.63 2.74 7.44
N ARG A 63 15.63 2.95 8.78
CA ARG A 63 16.79 3.42 9.56
C ARG A 63 18.07 2.61 9.32
N GLY A 64 17.97 1.30 9.04
CA GLY A 64 19.13 0.43 8.82
C GLY A 64 19.63 0.32 7.36
N SER A 65 18.98 1.00 6.42
CA SER A 65 19.14 0.69 4.98
C SER A 65 19.28 1.91 4.06
N VAL A 66 19.40 3.11 4.63
CA VAL A 66 19.46 4.41 3.91
C VAL A 66 20.67 4.50 2.97
N ALA A 67 21.81 3.93 3.36
CA ALA A 67 23.04 3.99 2.56
C ALA A 67 22.94 3.29 1.19
N ARG A 68 21.99 2.36 1.02
CA ARG A 68 21.80 1.54 -0.20
C ARG A 68 20.71 2.08 -1.12
N ILE A 69 20.22 3.31 -0.91
CA ILE A 69 19.18 3.91 -1.75
C ILE A 69 19.78 4.37 -3.08
N ASN A 70 19.19 3.95 -4.20
CA ASN A 70 19.50 4.52 -5.50
C ASN A 70 18.82 5.89 -5.66
N LYS A 71 19.57 6.96 -5.41
CA LYS A 71 19.07 8.35 -5.43
C LYS A 71 18.58 8.80 -6.81
N SER A 72 19.22 8.34 -7.89
CA SER A 72 18.84 8.68 -9.26
C SER A 72 17.47 8.09 -9.62
N LEU A 73 17.30 6.79 -9.33
CA LEU A 73 16.02 6.12 -9.53
C LEU A 73 14.91 6.70 -8.64
N LEU A 74 15.21 6.97 -7.36
CA LEU A 74 14.28 7.62 -6.44
C LEU A 74 13.84 8.99 -6.96
N GLY A 75 14.77 9.83 -7.44
CA GLY A 75 14.46 11.15 -7.97
C GLY A 75 13.53 11.11 -9.18
N LEU A 76 13.77 10.19 -10.12
CA LEU A 76 12.91 10.00 -11.30
C LEU A 76 11.50 9.49 -10.91
N ILE A 77 11.42 8.55 -9.98
CA ILE A 77 10.13 8.07 -9.47
C ILE A 77 9.41 9.21 -8.75
N ALA A 78 10.10 9.96 -7.89
CA ALA A 78 9.55 11.08 -7.14
C ALA A 78 8.96 12.16 -8.04
N LEU A 79 9.62 12.45 -9.17
CA LEU A 79 9.16 13.46 -10.14
C LEU A 79 7.76 13.15 -10.68
N GLY A 80 7.43 11.88 -10.91
CA GLY A 80 6.07 11.48 -11.28
C GLY A 80 5.16 11.26 -10.07
N LEU A 81 5.69 10.69 -9.00
CA LEU A 81 4.94 10.29 -7.81
C LEU A 81 4.30 11.47 -7.10
N VAL A 82 5.01 12.58 -6.91
CA VAL A 82 4.49 13.75 -6.21
C VAL A 82 3.22 14.30 -6.90
N PRO A 83 3.24 14.67 -8.20
CA PRO A 83 2.04 15.18 -8.86
C PRO A 83 0.95 14.11 -8.98
N GLY A 84 1.31 12.85 -9.23
CA GLY A 84 0.34 11.75 -9.26
C GLY A 84 -0.38 11.56 -7.92
N LEU A 85 0.35 11.66 -6.81
CA LEU A 85 -0.19 11.52 -5.47
C LEU A 85 -1.13 12.66 -5.13
N MET A 86 -0.77 13.90 -5.43
CA MET A 86 -1.67 15.05 -5.24
C MET A 86 -2.95 14.87 -6.03
N LEU A 87 -2.84 14.48 -7.31
CA LEU A 87 -4.01 14.23 -8.15
C LEU A 87 -4.89 13.11 -7.58
N GLY A 88 -4.30 11.97 -7.21
CA GLY A 88 -5.06 10.85 -6.65
C GLY A 88 -5.71 11.19 -5.31
N PHE A 89 -5.05 11.99 -4.47
CA PHE A 89 -5.60 12.43 -3.19
C PHE A 89 -6.77 13.38 -3.36
N ILE A 90 -6.62 14.41 -4.20
CA ILE A 90 -7.70 15.37 -4.49
C ILE A 90 -8.89 14.63 -5.11
N TRP A 91 -8.63 13.69 -6.03
CA TRP A 91 -9.68 12.85 -6.60
C TRP A 91 -10.42 12.08 -5.50
N LEU A 92 -9.69 11.42 -4.59
CA LEU A 92 -10.34 10.71 -3.50
C LEU A 92 -11.21 11.65 -2.65
N ASP A 93 -10.68 12.80 -2.25
CA ASP A 93 -11.35 13.74 -1.35
C ASP A 93 -12.66 14.27 -1.96
N GLU A 94 -12.59 14.75 -3.21
CA GLU A 94 -13.73 15.34 -3.93
C GLU A 94 -14.81 14.28 -4.26
N PHE A 95 -14.40 13.06 -4.64
CA PHE A 95 -15.31 12.03 -5.13
C PHE A 95 -15.72 10.99 -4.09
N ALA A 96 -15.11 10.98 -2.89
CA ALA A 96 -15.49 10.06 -1.81
C ALA A 96 -16.94 10.28 -1.35
N GLY A 97 -17.48 11.49 -1.48
CA GLY A 97 -18.88 11.79 -1.14
C GLY A 97 -19.88 11.47 -2.26
N VAL A 98 -19.47 11.56 -3.53
CA VAL A 98 -20.39 11.58 -4.69
C VAL A 98 -20.29 10.30 -5.54
N TRP A 99 -19.10 9.71 -5.69
CA TRP A 99 -18.87 8.60 -6.62
C TRP A 99 -18.19 7.38 -5.97
N GLN A 100 -18.71 6.97 -4.81
CA GLN A 100 -18.19 5.83 -4.06
C GLN A 100 -18.16 4.52 -4.87
N ALA A 101 -19.16 4.29 -5.71
CA ALA A 101 -19.23 3.11 -6.57
C ALA A 101 -18.02 3.01 -7.52
N GLY A 102 -17.68 4.11 -8.20
CA GLY A 102 -16.53 4.16 -9.10
C GLY A 102 -15.20 3.95 -8.37
N LEU A 103 -15.04 4.56 -7.19
CA LEU A 103 -13.85 4.37 -6.35
C LEU A 103 -13.70 2.92 -5.85
N LYS A 104 -14.81 2.24 -5.53
CA LYS A 104 -14.80 0.82 -5.17
C LYS A 104 -14.43 -0.08 -6.34
N MET A 105 -15.00 0.16 -7.53
CA MET A 105 -14.67 -0.61 -8.72
C MET A 105 -13.19 -0.44 -9.12
N LEU A 106 -12.70 0.79 -9.11
CA LEU A 106 -11.30 1.10 -9.41
C LEU A 106 -10.35 0.44 -8.39
N LEU A 107 -10.71 0.47 -7.10
CA LEU A 107 -9.98 -0.26 -6.06
C LEU A 107 -9.97 -1.76 -6.35
N GLY A 108 -11.12 -2.35 -6.73
CA GLY A 108 -11.22 -3.75 -7.09
C GLY A 108 -10.29 -4.14 -8.24
N ILE A 109 -10.30 -3.38 -9.33
CA ILE A 109 -9.40 -3.59 -10.48
C ILE A 109 -7.92 -3.49 -10.04
N MET A 110 -7.59 -2.48 -9.25
CA MET A 110 -6.24 -2.28 -8.75
C MET A 110 -5.78 -3.43 -7.85
N VAL A 111 -6.65 -3.90 -6.97
CA VAL A 111 -6.37 -5.03 -6.06
C VAL A 111 -6.16 -6.31 -6.84
N MET A 112 -6.99 -6.58 -7.85
CA MET A 112 -6.84 -7.77 -8.70
C MET A 112 -5.55 -7.75 -9.51
N THR A 113 -5.22 -6.61 -10.13
CA THR A 113 -3.98 -6.44 -10.90
C THR A 113 -2.74 -6.54 -10.00
N ALA A 114 -2.79 -5.96 -8.79
CA ALA A 114 -1.73 -6.11 -7.81
C ALA A 114 -1.57 -7.58 -7.36
N GLY A 115 -2.66 -8.29 -7.09
CA GLY A 115 -2.66 -9.71 -6.77
C GLY A 115 -2.00 -10.54 -7.86
N LEU A 116 -2.39 -10.35 -9.13
CA LEU A 116 -1.75 -10.99 -10.28
C LEU A 116 -0.24 -10.70 -10.32
N SER A 117 0.16 -9.45 -10.07
CA SER A 117 1.57 -9.06 -10.06
C SER A 117 2.38 -9.78 -8.97
N MET A 118 1.77 -10.18 -7.84
CA MET A 118 2.44 -10.94 -6.78
C MET A 118 2.84 -12.35 -7.22
N MET A 119 2.12 -12.94 -8.18
CA MET A 119 2.44 -14.26 -8.71
C MET A 119 3.49 -14.23 -9.81
N LEU A 120 3.70 -13.06 -10.42
CA LEU A 120 4.74 -12.87 -11.43
C LEU A 120 6.12 -12.85 -10.73
N ARG A 121 7.10 -13.49 -11.37
CA ARG A 121 8.52 -13.35 -11.01
C ARG A 121 9.21 -12.53 -12.11
N PRO A 122 9.25 -11.19 -11.98
CA PRO A 122 9.81 -10.35 -13.04
C PRO A 122 11.30 -10.68 -13.19
N ALA A 123 11.73 -11.04 -14.39
CA ALA A 123 13.15 -11.11 -14.71
C ALA A 123 13.72 -9.68 -14.85
N ALA A 124 14.94 -9.48 -14.34
CA ALA A 124 15.65 -8.22 -14.53
C ALA A 124 15.88 -7.95 -16.02
N TRP A 125 15.67 -6.70 -16.44
CA TRP A 125 15.99 -6.27 -17.79
C TRP A 125 17.49 -6.10 -17.98
N PRO A 126 18.00 -6.34 -19.20
CA PRO A 126 19.42 -6.20 -19.52
C PRO A 126 19.89 -4.74 -19.53
N ARG A 127 18.96 -3.77 -19.61
CA ARG A 127 19.24 -2.33 -19.58
C ARG A 127 18.29 -1.62 -18.62
N PRO A 128 18.73 -0.54 -17.95
CA PRO A 128 17.85 0.29 -17.14
C PRO A 128 16.69 0.86 -17.96
N SER A 129 15.55 1.09 -17.32
CA SER A 129 14.42 1.76 -17.98
C SER A 129 14.75 3.22 -18.31
N GLY A 130 14.22 3.72 -19.43
CA GLY A 130 14.31 5.13 -19.77
C GLY A 130 13.61 6.01 -18.74
N GLY A 131 14.13 7.24 -18.54
CA GLY A 131 13.61 8.17 -17.53
C GLY A 131 12.11 8.45 -17.64
N ALA A 132 11.58 8.55 -18.86
CA ALA A 132 10.14 8.77 -19.09
C ALA A 132 9.25 7.63 -18.55
N VAL A 133 9.66 6.37 -18.74
CA VAL A 133 8.93 5.20 -18.22
C VAL A 133 8.98 5.18 -16.71
N THR A 134 10.13 5.52 -16.12
CA THR A 134 10.31 5.62 -14.68
C THR A 134 9.41 6.70 -14.07
N VAL A 135 9.36 7.88 -14.68
CA VAL A 135 8.49 8.99 -14.25
C VAL A 135 7.02 8.63 -14.42
N ALA A 136 6.62 8.04 -15.55
CA ALA A 136 5.23 7.62 -15.78
C ALA A 136 4.78 6.53 -14.78
N THR A 137 5.65 5.58 -14.47
CA THR A 137 5.39 4.57 -13.44
C THR A 137 5.31 5.22 -12.05
N GLY A 138 6.17 6.19 -11.77
CA GLY A 138 6.11 7.02 -10.57
C GLY A 138 4.76 7.74 -10.47
N PHE A 139 4.28 8.32 -11.56
CA PHE A 139 2.98 9.00 -11.62
C PHE A 139 1.81 8.04 -11.36
N LEU A 140 1.76 6.89 -12.02
CA LEU A 140 0.73 5.87 -11.76
C LEU A 140 0.76 5.37 -10.31
N GLY A 141 1.97 5.10 -9.79
CA GLY A 141 2.15 4.76 -8.38
C GLY A 141 1.72 5.89 -7.45
N GLY A 142 1.99 7.15 -7.81
CA GLY A 142 1.51 8.34 -7.12
C GLY A 142 0.00 8.38 -7.06
N VAL A 143 -0.69 8.26 -8.20
CA VAL A 143 -2.17 8.26 -8.26
C VAL A 143 -2.77 7.20 -7.34
N PHE A 144 -2.27 5.97 -7.39
CA PHE A 144 -2.72 4.91 -6.48
C PHE A 144 -2.31 5.14 -5.02
N GLY A 145 -1.15 5.75 -4.80
CA GLY A 145 -0.70 6.25 -3.51
C GLY A 145 -1.63 7.31 -2.94
N GLY A 146 -2.18 8.19 -3.79
CA GLY A 146 -3.12 9.27 -3.47
C GLY A 146 -4.58 8.82 -3.35
N LEU A 147 -5.00 7.76 -4.05
CA LEU A 147 -6.34 7.19 -3.89
C LEU A 147 -6.42 6.22 -2.70
N TYR A 148 -5.47 5.28 -2.59
CA TYR A 148 -5.62 4.12 -1.71
C TYR A 148 -4.45 3.89 -0.75
N SER A 149 -3.56 4.87 -0.57
CA SER A 149 -2.33 4.74 0.24
C SER A 149 -1.49 3.51 -0.18
N ALA A 150 -1.52 3.18 -1.48
CA ALA A 150 -0.99 1.94 -2.03
C ALA A 150 -0.18 2.16 -3.33
N ALA A 151 0.86 2.99 -3.26
CA ALA A 151 1.74 3.28 -4.42
C ALA A 151 2.55 2.07 -4.94
N GLY A 152 2.46 0.93 -4.25
CA GLY A 152 3.40 -0.18 -4.35
C GLY A 152 3.48 -0.89 -5.68
N ALA A 153 2.35 -1.30 -6.26
CA ALA A 153 2.37 -2.31 -7.31
C ALA A 153 3.11 -1.86 -8.60
N PRO A 154 2.81 -0.68 -9.20
CA PRO A 154 3.49 -0.25 -10.42
C PRO A 154 4.99 -0.01 -10.19
N ILE A 155 5.32 0.64 -9.07
CA ILE A 155 6.70 1.02 -8.75
C ILE A 155 7.54 -0.21 -8.40
N ALA A 156 6.99 -1.13 -7.61
CA ALA A 156 7.64 -2.40 -7.29
C ALA A 156 7.92 -3.21 -8.56
N TYR A 157 6.93 -3.33 -9.46
CA TYR A 157 7.10 -4.03 -10.71
C TYR A 157 8.26 -3.47 -11.55
N LEU A 158 8.32 -2.15 -11.72
CA LEU A 158 9.42 -1.51 -12.45
C LEU A 158 10.77 -1.70 -11.75
N THR A 159 10.82 -1.50 -10.42
CA THR A 159 12.07 -1.51 -9.66
C THR A 159 12.66 -2.92 -9.62
N TYR A 160 11.84 -3.97 -9.49
CA TYR A 160 12.28 -5.36 -9.56
C TYR A 160 12.78 -5.79 -10.94
N ARG A 161 12.42 -5.06 -12.01
CA ARG A 161 12.94 -5.28 -13.36
C ARG A 161 14.21 -4.48 -13.67
N GLN A 162 14.68 -3.62 -12.78
CA GLN A 162 15.94 -2.92 -13.00
C GLN A 162 17.14 -3.86 -12.79
N PRO A 163 18.26 -3.66 -13.50
CA PRO A 163 19.51 -4.40 -13.29
C PRO A 163 20.23 -3.89 -12.03
N LEU A 164 19.58 -4.01 -10.87
CA LEU A 164 20.07 -3.56 -9.57
C LEU A 164 20.10 -4.72 -8.58
N GLU A 165 20.97 -4.63 -7.58
CA GLU A 165 20.99 -5.59 -6.48
C GLU A 165 19.67 -5.55 -5.68
N ILE A 166 19.20 -6.72 -5.23
CA ILE A 166 17.95 -6.84 -4.46
C ILE A 166 17.93 -5.94 -3.21
N GLN A 167 19.08 -5.74 -2.56
CA GLN A 167 19.16 -4.86 -1.39
C GLN A 167 18.91 -3.39 -1.76
N VAL A 168 19.45 -2.93 -2.90
CA VAL A 168 19.24 -1.58 -3.42
C VAL A 168 17.78 -1.39 -3.84
N ILE A 169 17.18 -2.39 -4.48
CA ILE A 169 15.74 -2.39 -4.85
C ILE A 169 14.88 -2.21 -3.61
N ARG A 170 15.09 -3.02 -2.57
CA ARG A 170 14.32 -2.96 -1.32
C ARG A 170 14.49 -1.61 -0.61
N SER A 171 15.73 -1.11 -0.47
CA SER A 171 16.00 0.20 0.11
C SER A 171 15.33 1.33 -0.67
N THR A 172 15.39 1.29 -2.00
CA THR A 172 14.81 2.33 -2.86
C THR A 172 13.29 2.30 -2.81
N LEU A 173 12.66 1.13 -2.86
CA LEU A 173 11.21 0.99 -2.69
C LEU A 173 10.74 1.51 -1.33
N LEU A 174 11.48 1.20 -0.27
CA LEU A 174 11.15 1.66 1.07
C LEU A 174 11.25 3.19 1.18
N ALA A 175 12.25 3.80 0.52
CA ALA A 175 12.37 5.26 0.42
C ALA A 175 11.22 5.89 -0.40
N VAL A 176 10.79 5.25 -1.48
CA VAL A 176 9.63 5.68 -2.27
C VAL A 176 8.34 5.61 -1.43
N PHE A 177 8.13 4.52 -0.69
CA PHE A 177 6.98 4.39 0.19
C PHE A 177 7.03 5.41 1.33
N PHE A 178 8.21 5.64 1.91
CA PHE A 178 8.38 6.70 2.91
C PHE A 178 7.94 8.06 2.36
N LEU A 179 8.42 8.44 1.17
CA LEU A 179 8.05 9.69 0.52
C LEU A 179 6.55 9.76 0.24
N SER A 180 5.99 8.72 -0.38
CA SER A 180 4.55 8.65 -0.70
C SER A 180 3.69 8.78 0.54
N THR A 181 3.97 7.98 1.57
CA THR A 181 3.17 7.94 2.79
C THR A 181 3.34 9.22 3.61
N SER A 182 4.53 9.80 3.68
CA SER A 182 4.77 11.09 4.35
C SER A 182 4.01 12.22 3.67
N LEU A 183 4.05 12.28 2.34
CA LEU A 183 3.30 13.30 1.58
C LEU A 183 1.80 13.14 1.77
N ARG A 184 1.27 11.91 1.64
CA ARG A 184 -0.15 11.65 1.86
C ARG A 184 -0.58 12.02 3.28
N ALA A 185 0.21 11.66 4.29
CA ALA A 185 -0.08 12.04 5.67
C ALA A 185 -0.04 13.57 5.83
N GLY A 186 0.97 14.25 5.29
CA GLY A 186 1.05 15.72 5.33
C GLY A 186 -0.17 16.39 4.71
N ILE A 187 -0.59 15.95 3.53
CA ILE A 187 -1.79 16.48 2.85
C ILE A 187 -3.06 16.14 3.66
N GLY A 188 -3.18 14.92 4.17
CA GLY A 188 -4.30 14.49 5.02
C GLY A 188 -4.46 15.33 6.28
N THR A 189 -3.37 15.82 6.87
CA THR A 189 -3.42 16.76 8.00
C THR A 189 -4.02 18.11 7.58
N VAL A 190 -3.63 18.63 6.42
CA VAL A 190 -4.15 19.91 5.90
C VAL A 190 -5.64 19.82 5.56
N TYR A 191 -6.08 18.68 5.01
CA TYR A 191 -7.47 18.41 4.64
C TYR A 191 -8.34 17.88 5.79
N GLY A 192 -7.79 17.74 7.00
CA GLY A 192 -8.56 17.30 8.18
C GLY A 192 -9.00 15.82 8.16
N HIS A 193 -8.31 14.95 7.43
CA HIS A 193 -8.63 13.51 7.35
C HIS A 193 -8.31 12.74 8.65
N PHE A 194 -7.52 13.32 9.54
CA PHE A 194 -7.19 12.73 10.85
C PHE A 194 -8.18 13.16 11.92
N THR A 195 -9.40 12.64 11.80
CA THR A 195 -10.42 12.80 12.84
C THR A 195 -10.04 12.05 14.11
N GLU A 196 -10.68 12.40 15.24
CA GLU A 196 -10.48 11.70 16.51
C GLU A 196 -10.71 10.18 16.38
N THR A 197 -11.73 9.78 15.62
CA THR A 197 -12.04 8.36 15.36
C THR A 197 -10.92 7.65 14.62
N VAL A 198 -10.38 8.27 13.56
CA VAL A 198 -9.24 7.75 12.78
C VAL A 198 -8.01 7.62 13.66
N LEU A 199 -7.73 8.61 14.50
CA LEU A 199 -6.58 8.59 15.41
C LEU A 199 -6.71 7.48 16.47
N LEU A 200 -7.88 7.31 17.08
CA LEU A 200 -8.14 6.24 18.05
C LEU A 200 -7.95 4.85 17.41
N GLN A 201 -8.52 4.61 16.23
CA GLN A 201 -8.37 3.35 15.50
C GLN A 201 -6.90 3.09 15.11
N THR A 202 -6.18 4.15 14.74
CA THR A 202 -4.75 4.09 14.44
C THR A 202 -3.96 3.67 15.68
N VAL A 203 -4.20 4.31 16.83
CA VAL A 203 -3.52 4.00 18.10
C VAL A 203 -3.80 2.56 18.54
N LEU A 204 -5.01 2.02 18.28
CA LEU A 204 -5.34 0.63 18.57
C LEU A 204 -4.63 -0.36 17.62
N ALA A 205 -4.59 -0.07 16.33
CA ALA A 205 -4.01 -0.95 15.31
C ALA A 205 -2.47 -0.96 15.31
N LEU A 206 -1.85 0.15 15.69
CA LEU A 206 -0.41 0.38 15.55
C LEU A 206 0.46 -0.54 16.44
N PRO A 207 0.15 -0.78 17.73
CA PRO A 207 0.86 -1.77 18.55
C PRO A 207 0.76 -3.18 17.98
N LEU A 208 -0.40 -3.56 17.45
CA LEU A 208 -0.62 -4.87 16.83
C LEU A 208 0.28 -5.06 15.61
N VAL A 209 0.35 -4.06 14.73
CA VAL A 209 1.23 -4.08 13.55
C VAL A 209 2.70 -4.19 13.96
N MET A 210 3.13 -3.41 14.97
CA MET A 210 4.51 -3.48 15.46
C MET A 210 4.83 -4.83 16.10
N ALA A 211 3.95 -5.37 16.93
CA ALA A 211 4.13 -6.68 17.56
C ALA A 211 4.30 -7.78 16.49
N ILE A 212 3.48 -7.77 15.44
CA ILE A 212 3.59 -8.74 14.34
C ILE A 212 4.88 -8.54 13.55
N SER A 213 5.19 -7.29 13.18
CA SER A 213 6.32 -6.96 12.29
C SER A 213 7.68 -7.10 12.96
N ILE A 214 7.74 -7.05 14.30
CA ILE A 214 8.97 -7.15 15.08
C ILE A 214 9.06 -8.52 15.77
N ALA A 215 8.11 -8.85 16.64
CA ALA A 215 8.20 -10.04 17.49
C ALA A 215 7.94 -11.34 16.73
N LEU A 216 6.99 -11.32 15.78
CA LEU A 216 6.64 -12.51 15.00
C LEU A 216 7.52 -12.68 13.75
N LYS A 217 8.30 -11.68 13.35
CA LYS A 217 9.13 -11.72 12.15
C LYS A 217 10.02 -12.97 12.02
N PRO A 218 10.77 -13.41 13.05
CA PRO A 218 11.60 -14.61 12.93
C PRO A 218 10.79 -15.88 12.67
N ALA A 219 9.60 -16.00 13.26
CA ALA A 219 8.70 -17.13 13.04
C ALA A 219 8.04 -17.07 11.66
N LEU A 220 7.57 -15.88 11.25
CA LEU A 220 6.91 -15.66 9.96
C LEU A 220 7.87 -15.87 8.79
N GLN A 221 9.15 -15.56 8.94
CA GLN A 221 10.17 -15.83 7.91
C GLN A 221 10.41 -17.32 7.64
N ARG A 222 9.94 -18.22 8.52
CA ARG A 222 9.97 -19.67 8.28
C ARG A 222 8.84 -20.14 7.38
N LEU A 223 7.80 -19.33 7.18
CA LEU A 223 6.67 -19.69 6.32
C LEU A 223 7.10 -19.68 4.85
N PRO A 224 6.68 -20.67 4.05
CA PRO A 224 6.94 -20.65 2.61
C PRO A 224 6.30 -19.41 1.96
N GLU A 225 7.12 -18.50 1.46
CA GLU A 225 6.65 -17.26 0.80
C GLU A 225 5.68 -17.56 -0.35
N ALA A 226 5.88 -18.67 -1.06
CA ALA A 226 4.98 -19.14 -2.11
C ALA A 226 3.56 -19.46 -1.60
N TRP A 227 3.46 -20.02 -0.39
CA TRP A 227 2.17 -20.36 0.22
C TRP A 227 1.41 -19.08 0.61
N VAL A 228 2.09 -18.14 1.28
CA VAL A 228 1.49 -16.85 1.65
C VAL A 228 1.05 -16.06 0.43
N ARG A 229 1.89 -15.96 -0.62
CA ARG A 229 1.52 -15.27 -1.87
C ARG A 229 0.27 -15.87 -2.53
N ARG A 230 0.09 -17.20 -2.51
CA ARG A 230 -1.09 -17.85 -3.08
C ARG A 230 -2.36 -17.50 -2.31
N TRP A 231 -2.32 -17.54 -0.99
CA TRP A 231 -3.48 -17.16 -0.16
C TRP A 231 -3.84 -15.69 -0.33
N VAL A 232 -2.84 -14.81 -0.30
CA VAL A 232 -3.04 -13.38 -0.53
C VAL A 232 -3.61 -13.15 -1.92
N PHE A 233 -3.07 -13.80 -2.94
CA PHE A 233 -3.63 -13.76 -4.29
C PHE A 233 -5.12 -14.12 -4.29
N LEU A 234 -5.49 -15.29 -3.74
CA LEU A 234 -6.89 -15.72 -3.70
C LEU A 234 -7.79 -14.70 -2.98
N VAL A 235 -7.35 -14.18 -1.83
CA VAL A 235 -8.09 -13.14 -1.09
C VAL A 235 -8.23 -11.86 -1.90
N LEU A 236 -7.16 -11.38 -2.54
CA LEU A 236 -7.22 -10.17 -3.36
C LEU A 236 -8.12 -10.35 -4.59
N GLN A 237 -8.15 -11.54 -5.20
CA GLN A 237 -9.04 -11.80 -6.33
C GLN A 237 -10.51 -11.87 -5.92
N THR A 238 -10.83 -12.53 -4.80
CA THR A 238 -12.21 -12.61 -4.33
C THR A 238 -12.73 -11.26 -3.86
N VAL A 239 -11.92 -10.53 -3.08
CA VAL A 239 -12.26 -9.19 -2.58
C VAL A 239 -12.33 -8.19 -3.73
N GLY A 240 -11.39 -8.23 -4.66
CA GLY A 240 -11.37 -7.34 -5.81
C GLY A 240 -12.58 -7.54 -6.72
N LEU A 241 -12.95 -8.80 -7.00
CA LEU A 241 -14.16 -9.12 -7.75
C LEU A 241 -15.42 -8.64 -7.02
N TRP A 242 -15.49 -8.85 -5.70
CA TRP A 242 -16.60 -8.36 -4.88
C TRP A 242 -16.72 -6.83 -4.92
N LEU A 243 -15.61 -6.10 -4.83
CA LEU A 243 -15.59 -4.63 -4.91
C LEU A 243 -16.08 -4.09 -6.27
N ILE A 244 -15.93 -4.87 -7.34
CA ILE A 244 -16.43 -4.50 -8.67
C ILE A 244 -17.92 -4.79 -8.79
N ILE A 245 -18.39 -5.92 -8.27
CA ILE A 245 -19.79 -6.36 -8.39
C ILE A 245 -20.70 -5.65 -7.39
N GLN A 246 -20.27 -5.48 -6.14
CA GLN A 246 -21.09 -4.93 -5.06
C GLN A 246 -21.79 -3.61 -5.43
N PRO A 247 -21.16 -2.63 -6.12
CA PRO A 247 -21.82 -1.39 -6.48
C PRO A 247 -22.76 -1.49 -7.70
N LEU A 248 -22.78 -2.63 -8.41
CA LEU A 248 -23.66 -2.89 -9.56
C LEU A 248 -24.96 -3.62 -9.17
N LEU A 249 -25.03 -4.13 -7.93
CA LEU A 249 -26.19 -4.81 -7.36
C LEU A 249 -27.07 -3.81 -6.61
#